data_AF-A0A0T5Z288-F1
#
_entry.id   AF-A0A0T5Z288-F1
#
_cell.length_a   1.000
_cell.length_b   1.000
_cell.length_c   1.000
_cell.angle_alpha   90.00
_cell.angle_beta   90.00
_cell.angle_gamma   90.00
#
_symmetry.space_group_name_H-M   'P 1'
#
loop_
_entity.id
_entity.type
_entity.pdbx_description
1 polymer ?
#
loop_
_entity_poly.entity_id
_entity_poly.type
_entity_poly.pdbx_seq_one_letter_code
_entity_poly.pdbx_strand_id
1 'polypeptide(L)'
;MDKMRFQQQLQAFEQWKSNIIHTIEEYGPWLEANNMSTPEVQARIQHTLETLKNDRLTIAFVAEFSRGKTELINAIFFADYGRRLLPSEAGRTTMCPTEIFYDSERDEPYVRLLPIETRLQDTTLSQLRKDTKQWVHYPL
;
A
#
# COMPACT_ATOMS: atom_id res chain seq x y z
N MET A 1 -10.50 9.54 -20.24
CA MET A 1 -9.58 10.63 -19.83
C MET A 1 -9.19 10.53 -18.35
N ASP A 2 -10.11 10.27 -17.42
CA ASP A 2 -9.77 10.25 -15.97
C ASP A 2 -8.91 9.08 -15.47
N LYS A 3 -9.03 7.86 -16.05
CA LYS A 3 -8.18 6.71 -15.66
C LYS A 3 -6.68 6.97 -15.93
N MET A 4 -6.37 7.56 -17.08
CA MET A 4 -5.01 7.96 -17.43
C MET A 4 -4.47 8.98 -16.43
N ARG A 5 -5.31 9.92 -15.98
CA ARG A 5 -4.93 10.93 -14.98
C ARG A 5 -4.57 10.30 -13.64
N PHE A 6 -5.33 9.31 -13.16
CA PHE A 6 -5.02 8.62 -11.91
C PHE A 6 -3.71 7.81 -12.00
N GLN A 7 -3.51 7.05 -13.08
CA GLN A 7 -2.26 6.31 -13.29
C GLN A 7 -1.05 7.26 -13.41
N GLN A 8 -1.20 8.38 -14.12
CA GLN A 8 -0.17 9.41 -14.22
C GLN A 8 0.17 10.03 -12.87
N GLN A 9 -0.83 10.30 -12.03
CA GLN A 9 -0.61 10.82 -10.67
C GLN A 9 0.14 9.81 -9.79
N LEU A 10 -0.19 8.52 -9.89
CA LEU A 10 0.53 7.46 -9.17
C LEU A 10 2.00 7.37 -9.63
N GLN A 11 2.24 7.37 -10.93
CA GLN A 11 3.60 7.36 -11.50
C GLN A 11 4.39 8.62 -11.11
N ALA A 12 3.75 9.79 -11.14
CA ALA A 12 4.38 11.04 -10.73
C ALA A 12 4.76 11.04 -9.24
N PHE A 13 3.91 10.45 -8.39
CA PHE A 13 4.20 10.28 -6.97
C PHE A 13 5.39 9.34 -6.75
N GLU A 14 5.42 8.18 -7.40
CA GLU A 14 6.56 7.25 -7.32
C GLU A 14 7.87 7.90 -7.79
N GLN A 15 7.82 8.62 -8.92
CA GLN A 15 9.00 9.34 -9.43
C GLN A 15 9.47 10.42 -8.47
N TRP A 16 8.55 11.21 -7.91
CA TRP A 16 8.87 12.24 -6.93
C TRP A 16 9.54 11.65 -5.69
N LYS A 17 9.00 10.53 -5.17
CA LYS A 17 9.54 9.83 -4.02
C LYS A 17 10.95 9.29 -4.29
N SER A 18 11.15 8.68 -5.46
CA SER A 18 12.46 8.18 -5.91
C SER A 18 13.49 9.32 -5.99
N ASN A 19 13.11 10.47 -6.55
CA ASN A 19 13.99 11.64 -6.65
C ASN A 19 14.41 12.17 -5.27
N ILE A 20 13.50 12.21 -4.31
CA ILE A 20 13.82 12.64 -2.93
C ILE A 20 14.78 11.67 -2.27
N ILE A 21 14.53 10.36 -2.38
CA ILE A 21 15.43 9.33 -1.82
C ILE A 21 16.83 9.53 -2.39
N HIS A 22 16.95 9.65 -3.71
CA HIS A 22 18.23 9.85 -4.37
C HIS A 22 18.93 11.13 -3.91
N THR A 23 18.20 12.25 -3.80
CA THR A 23 18.75 13.53 -3.33
C THR A 23 19.30 13.41 -1.90
N ILE A 24 18.60 12.69 -1.01
CA ILE A 24 19.05 12.49 0.37
C ILE A 24 20.24 11.52 0.43
N GLU A 25 20.27 10.49 -0.41
CA GLU A 25 21.40 9.56 -0.56
C GLU A 25 22.67 10.28 -1.04
N GLU A 26 22.56 11.29 -1.91
CA GLU A 26 23.68 12.12 -2.34
C GLU A 26 24.09 13.17 -1.28
N TYR A 27 23.13 13.66 -0.50
CA TYR A 27 23.36 14.70 0.52
C TYR A 27 24.26 14.22 1.67
N GLY A 28 24.11 12.96 2.10
CA GLY A 28 24.94 12.39 3.17
C GLY A 28 26.44 12.43 2.86
N PRO A 29 26.89 11.80 1.76
CA PRO A 29 28.30 11.87 1.31
C PRO A 29 28.78 13.30 1.08
N TRP A 30 27.92 14.19 0.58
CA TRP A 30 28.27 15.60 0.41
C TRP A 30 28.58 16.29 1.76
N LEU A 31 27.78 16.04 2.80
CA LEU A 31 28.06 16.57 4.14
C LEU A 31 29.37 16.04 4.73
N GLU A 32 29.66 14.75 4.52
CA GLU A 32 30.92 14.13 4.95
C GLU A 32 32.12 14.78 4.26
N ALA A 33 32.05 14.95 2.93
CA ALA A 33 33.11 15.59 2.15
C ALA A 33 33.39 17.05 2.57
N ASN A 34 32.39 17.73 3.14
CA ASN A 34 32.50 19.12 3.59
C ASN A 34 32.76 19.28 5.09
N ASN A 35 33.03 18.20 5.83
CA ASN A 35 33.18 18.21 7.30
C ASN A 35 31.96 18.79 8.04
N MET A 36 30.77 18.66 7.46
CA MET A 36 29.50 19.11 8.04
C MET A 36 28.65 17.95 8.58
N SER A 37 29.17 16.72 8.50
CA SER A 37 28.50 15.53 9.01
C SER A 37 28.82 15.31 10.49
N THR A 38 27.79 15.02 11.28
CA THR A 38 27.91 14.54 12.66
C THR A 38 27.18 13.19 12.81
N PRO A 39 27.47 12.40 13.84
CA PRO A 39 26.76 11.15 14.09
C PRO A 39 25.23 11.32 14.16
N GLU A 40 24.76 12.44 14.74
CA GLU A 40 23.33 12.75 14.82
C GLU A 40 22.72 13.02 13.44
N VAL A 41 23.45 13.72 12.56
CA VAL A 41 23.02 14.00 11.19
C VAL A 41 22.96 12.73 10.36
N GLN A 42 23.98 11.86 10.46
CA GLN A 42 23.99 10.55 9.79
C GLN A 42 22.82 9.68 10.23
N ALA A 43 22.57 9.58 11.55
CA ALA A 43 21.45 8.83 12.09
C ALA A 43 20.11 9.37 11.58
N ARG A 44 19.96 10.70 11.48
CA ARG A 44 18.74 11.32 10.95
C ARG A 44 18.54 11.05 9.47
N ILE A 45 19.59 11.15 8.65
CA ILE A 45 19.55 10.83 7.22
C ILE A 45 19.13 9.37 7.03
N GLN A 46 19.76 8.45 7.76
CA GLN A 46 19.45 7.03 7.68
C GLN A 46 17.99 6.74 8.05
N HIS A 47 17.51 7.28 9.17
CA HIS A 47 16.11 7.14 9.58
C HIS A 47 15.14 7.73 8.54
N THR A 48 15.46 8.87 7.94
CA THR A 48 14.64 9.47 6.88
C THR A 48 14.61 8.60 5.64
N LEU A 49 15.75 8.04 5.21
CA LEU A 49 15.81 7.10 4.09
C LEU A 49 15.00 5.84 4.36
N GLU A 50 15.11 5.25 5.56
CA GLU A 50 14.32 4.09 5.96
C GLU A 50 12.82 4.40 5.96
N THR A 51 12.43 5.57 6.49
CA THR A 51 11.02 6.00 6.50
C THR A 51 10.49 6.14 5.07
N LEU A 52 11.25 6.80 4.18
CA LEU A 52 10.85 6.98 2.79
C LEU A 52 10.80 5.64 2.05
N LYS A 53 11.80 4.77 2.22
CA LYS A 53 11.83 3.45 1.55
C LYS A 53 10.66 2.57 1.98
N ASN A 54 10.27 2.62 3.26
CA ASN A 54 9.16 1.84 3.81
C ASN A 54 7.77 2.48 3.62
N ASP A 55 7.70 3.74 3.19
CA ASP A 55 6.44 4.41 2.96
C ASP A 55 5.65 3.75 1.82
N ARG A 56 4.34 3.60 1.98
CA ARG A 56 3.48 2.89 1.02
C ARG A 56 2.21 3.68 0.78
N LEU A 57 1.86 3.85 -0.49
CA LEU A 57 0.59 4.44 -0.84
C LEU A 57 -0.55 3.49 -0.48
N THR A 58 -1.32 3.84 0.56
CA THR A 58 -2.50 3.09 0.97
C THR A 58 -3.76 3.81 0.51
N ILE A 59 -4.61 3.12 -0.25
CA ILE A 59 -5.90 3.66 -0.72
C ILE A 59 -7.02 2.92 0.03
N ALA A 60 -7.83 3.67 0.78
CA ALA A 60 -8.94 3.12 1.55
C ALA A 60 -10.28 3.44 0.88
N PHE A 61 -11.05 2.41 0.55
CA PHE A 61 -12.41 2.54 0.01
C PHE A 61 -13.45 2.36 1.11
N VAL A 62 -14.03 3.46 1.58
CA VAL A 62 -15.05 3.46 2.65
C VAL A 62 -16.39 3.94 2.11
N ALA A 63 -17.43 3.14 2.29
CA ALA A 63 -18.80 3.47 1.92
C ALA A 63 -19.77 2.53 2.66
N GLU A 64 -21.05 2.88 2.67
CA GLU A 64 -22.14 2.03 3.18
C GLU A 64 -22.23 0.68 2.45
N PHE A 65 -22.95 -0.26 3.04
CA PHE A 65 -23.19 -1.59 2.48
C PHE A 65 -23.75 -1.51 1.05
N SER A 66 -23.19 -2.33 0.15
CA SER A 66 -23.66 -2.48 -1.24
C SER A 66 -23.69 -1.20 -2.10
N ARG A 67 -22.81 -0.24 -1.83
CA ARG A 67 -22.61 0.98 -2.66
C ARG A 67 -21.53 0.84 -3.75
N GLY A 68 -21.32 -0.36 -4.28
CA GLY A 68 -20.43 -0.55 -5.44
C GLY A 68 -18.92 -0.41 -5.18
N LYS A 69 -18.45 -0.45 -3.92
CA LYS A 69 -17.01 -0.37 -3.58
C LYS A 69 -16.15 -1.35 -4.38
N THR A 70 -16.59 -2.60 -4.45
CA THR A 70 -15.87 -3.67 -5.15
C THR A 70 -15.83 -3.43 -6.66
N GLU A 71 -16.92 -2.94 -7.23
CA GLU A 71 -16.97 -2.59 -8.65
C GLU A 71 -16.07 -1.38 -8.97
N LEU A 72 -16.01 -0.40 -8.07
CA LEU A 72 -15.10 0.74 -8.20
C LEU A 72 -13.63 0.30 -8.20
N ILE A 73 -13.25 -0.61 -7.30
CA ILE A 73 -11.89 -1.17 -7.26
C ILE A 73 -11.57 -1.90 -8.57
N ASN A 74 -12.49 -2.75 -9.05
CA ASN A 74 -12.33 -3.43 -10.34
C ASN A 74 -12.18 -2.44 -11.50
N ALA A 75 -12.97 -1.36 -11.53
CA ALA A 75 -12.92 -0.36 -12.60
C ALA A 75 -11.64 0.49 -12.57
N ILE A 76 -11.15 0.89 -11.39
CA ILE A 76 -9.95 1.73 -11.25
C ILE A 76 -8.69 0.92 -11.59
N PHE A 77 -8.53 -0.27 -10.99
CA PHE A 77 -7.26 -1.01 -11.04
C PHE A 77 -7.24 -2.17 -12.05
N PHE A 78 -8.39 -2.76 -12.37
CA PHE A 78 -8.46 -4.03 -13.10
C PHE A 78 -9.33 -3.98 -14.38
N ALA A 79 -9.72 -2.78 -14.83
CA ALA A 79 -10.61 -2.64 -15.99
C ALA A 79 -10.05 -3.29 -17.29
N ASP A 80 -8.73 -3.40 -17.43
CA ASP A 80 -8.09 -3.99 -18.62
C ASP A 80 -7.68 -5.46 -18.39
N TYR A 81 -7.94 -6.02 -17.20
CA TYR A 81 -7.51 -7.37 -16.82
C TYR A 81 -8.38 -8.48 -17.42
N GLY A 82 -9.49 -8.12 -18.08
CA GLY A 82 -10.40 -9.05 -18.76
C GLY A 82 -11.24 -9.94 -17.83
N ARG A 83 -10.93 -9.96 -16.53
CA ARG A 83 -11.68 -10.66 -15.48
C ARG A 83 -11.84 -9.77 -14.24
N ARG A 84 -12.93 -9.96 -13.51
CA ARG A 84 -13.17 -9.27 -12.23
C ARG A 84 -12.28 -9.90 -11.16
N LEU A 85 -11.36 -9.13 -10.59
CA LEU A 85 -10.47 -9.64 -9.53
C LEU A 85 -11.23 -9.86 -8.23
N LEU A 86 -12.05 -8.87 -7.83
CA LEU A 86 -12.91 -8.99 -6.67
C LEU A 86 -14.35 -9.31 -7.09
N PRO A 87 -15.07 -10.19 -6.36
CA PRO A 87 -16.44 -10.55 -6.71
C PRO A 87 -17.37 -9.34 -6.54
N SER A 88 -18.09 -8.95 -7.60
CA SER A 88 -18.96 -7.76 -7.61
C SER A 88 -20.33 -8.01 -8.27
N GLU A 89 -20.73 -9.28 -8.40
CA GLU A 89 -22.09 -9.63 -8.83
C GLU A 89 -23.12 -9.21 -7.77
N ALA A 90 -24.39 -9.04 -8.20
CA ALA A 90 -25.47 -8.72 -7.27
C ALA A 90 -25.56 -9.76 -6.14
N GLY A 91 -25.60 -9.28 -4.89
CA GLY A 91 -25.58 -10.13 -3.70
C GLY A 91 -24.19 -10.61 -3.25
N ARG A 92 -23.13 -10.38 -4.04
CA ARG A 92 -21.75 -10.74 -3.68
C ARG A 92 -20.99 -9.50 -3.16
N THR A 93 -21.28 -9.13 -1.92
CA THR A 93 -20.55 -8.06 -1.21
C THR A 93 -19.37 -8.64 -0.43
N THR A 94 -18.20 -8.00 -0.54
CA THR A 94 -17.04 -8.30 0.29
C THR A 94 -17.32 -7.93 1.76
N MET A 95 -17.57 -8.93 2.61
CA MET A 95 -17.87 -8.74 4.05
C MET A 95 -16.63 -8.87 4.95
N CYS A 96 -15.57 -9.46 4.42
CA CYS A 96 -14.28 -9.62 5.08
C CYS A 96 -13.39 -8.40 4.79
N PRO A 97 -12.69 -7.84 5.80
CA PRO A 97 -11.58 -6.93 5.53
C PRO A 97 -10.61 -7.58 4.53
N THR A 98 -10.38 -6.89 3.42
CA THR A 98 -9.64 -7.39 2.27
C THR A 98 -8.58 -6.39 1.89
N GLU A 99 -7.34 -6.86 1.74
CA GLU A 99 -6.26 -6.04 1.21
C GLU A 99 -5.71 -6.71 -0.05
N ILE A 100 -5.58 -5.93 -1.12
CA ILE A 100 -4.77 -6.28 -2.28
C ILE A 100 -3.44 -5.59 -2.07
N PHE A 101 -2.37 -6.36 -2.10
CA PHE A 101 -1.09 -5.88 -1.63
C PHE A 101 0.04 -6.48 -2.47
N TYR A 102 1.07 -5.69 -2.73
CA TYR A 102 2.31 -6.15 -3.34
C TYR A 102 3.43 -6.09 -2.31
N ASP A 103 4.05 -7.23 -2.05
CA ASP A 103 5.10 -7.40 -1.07
C ASP A 103 6.47 -7.23 -1.72
N SER A 104 7.10 -6.08 -1.48
CA SER A 104 8.43 -5.77 -2.00
C SER A 104 9.53 -6.70 -1.47
N GLU A 105 9.37 -7.30 -0.29
CA GLU A 105 10.38 -8.21 0.26
C GLU A 105 10.31 -9.60 -0.39
N ARG A 106 9.11 -9.98 -0.83
CA ARG A 106 8.84 -11.29 -1.45
C ARG A 106 8.72 -11.23 -2.98
N ASP A 107 8.70 -10.02 -3.53
CA ASP A 107 8.47 -9.73 -4.95
C ASP A 107 7.19 -10.40 -5.49
N GLU A 108 6.11 -10.39 -4.70
CA GLU A 108 4.86 -11.06 -5.05
C GLU A 108 3.60 -10.23 -4.70
N PRO A 109 2.60 -10.17 -5.60
CA PRO A 109 1.28 -9.65 -5.27
C PRO A 109 0.40 -10.74 -4.64
N TYR A 110 -0.39 -10.36 -3.64
CA TYR A 110 -1.39 -11.25 -3.04
C TYR A 110 -2.64 -10.50 -2.58
N VAL A 111 -3.72 -11.25 -2.39
CA VAL A 111 -4.87 -10.84 -1.59
C VAL A 111 -4.71 -11.42 -0.20
N ARG A 112 -4.88 -10.60 0.83
CA ARG A 112 -5.02 -11.09 2.20
C ARG A 112 -6.37 -10.72 2.79
N LEU A 113 -6.95 -11.65 3.53
CA LEU A 113 -8.29 -11.57 4.09
C LEU A 113 -8.24 -11.84 5.59
N LEU A 114 -9.03 -11.08 6.35
CA LEU A 114 -9.42 -11.50 7.69
C LEU A 114 -10.66 -12.40 7.60
N PRO A 115 -10.63 -13.61 8.17
CA PRO A 115 -11.80 -14.50 8.22
C PRO A 115 -13.04 -13.78 8.79
N ILE A 116 -14.23 -14.12 8.30
CA ILE A 116 -15.47 -13.42 8.72
C ILE A 116 -15.73 -13.56 10.22
N GLU A 117 -15.26 -14.67 10.80
CA GLU A 117 -15.34 -15.01 12.22
C GLU A 117 -14.61 -14.00 13.10
N THR A 118 -13.59 -13.30 12.59
CA THR A 118 -12.87 -12.28 13.38
C THR A 118 -13.76 -11.09 13.74
N ARG A 119 -14.89 -10.91 13.04
CA ARG A 119 -15.89 -9.86 13.37
C ARG A 119 -16.66 -10.14 14.65
N LEU A 120 -16.68 -11.38 15.11
CA LEU A 120 -17.33 -11.78 16.36
C LEU A 120 -16.42 -11.60 17.58
N GLN A 121 -15.14 -11.29 17.36
CA GLN A 121 -14.17 -11.08 18.41
C GLN A 121 -14.18 -9.61 18.87
N ASP A 122 -13.88 -9.36 20.15
CA ASP A 122 -13.69 -8.01 20.67
C ASP A 122 -12.36 -7.35 20.23
N THR A 123 -11.63 -7.99 19.32
CA THR A 123 -10.34 -7.50 18.82
C THR A 123 -10.58 -6.48 17.70
N THR A 124 -9.99 -5.30 17.84
CA THR A 124 -10.12 -4.25 16.83
C THR A 124 -9.37 -4.60 15.55
N LEU A 125 -9.81 -4.04 14.42
CA LEU A 125 -9.10 -4.19 13.14
C LEU A 125 -7.62 -3.73 13.22
N SER A 126 -7.34 -2.69 14.01
CA SER A 126 -5.98 -2.19 14.22
C SER A 126 -5.08 -3.21 14.92
N GLN A 127 -5.63 -3.96 15.88
CA GLN A 127 -4.94 -5.06 16.54
C GLN A 127 -4.77 -6.25 15.60
N LEU A 128 -5.83 -6.66 14.89
CA LEU A 128 -5.79 -7.77 13.93
C LEU A 128 -4.79 -7.52 12.79
N ARG A 129 -4.62 -6.26 12.36
CA ARG A 129 -3.62 -5.89 11.34
C ARG A 129 -2.18 -6.18 11.77
N LYS A 130 -1.89 -6.18 13.07
CA LYS A 130 -0.57 -6.50 13.63
C LYS A 130 -0.37 -8.00 13.84
N ASP A 131 -1.45 -8.77 13.97
CA ASP A 131 -1.40 -10.23 14.11
C ASP A 131 -1.45 -10.92 12.75
N THR A 132 -0.27 -11.09 12.14
CA THR A 132 -0.13 -11.69 10.81
C THR A 132 -0.67 -13.11 10.71
N LYS A 133 -0.85 -13.82 11.83
CA LYS A 133 -1.36 -15.20 11.85
C LYS A 133 -2.86 -15.30 11.58
N GLN A 134 -3.61 -14.21 11.81
CA GLN A 134 -5.06 -14.18 11.55
C GLN A 134 -5.38 -13.99 10.07
N TRP A 135 -4.39 -13.65 9.24
CA TRP A 135 -4.59 -13.33 7.83
C TRP A 135 -4.41 -14.54 6.93
N VAL A 136 -5.40 -14.78 6.09
CA VAL A 136 -5.33 -15.78 5.02
C VAL A 136 -4.86 -15.12 3.74
N HIS A 137 -3.87 -15.70 3.07
CA HIS A 137 -3.24 -15.13 1.87
C HIS A 137 -3.57 -15.98 0.63
N TYR A 138 -3.81 -15.30 -0.49
CA TYR A 138 -4.06 -15.89 -1.80
C TYR A 138 -3.16 -15.21 -2.84
N PRO A 139 -2.35 -15.94 -3.61
CA PRO A 139 -1.50 -15.36 -4.65
C PRO A 139 -2.35 -14.77 -5.80
N LEU A 140 -1.83 -13.73 -6.45
CA LEU A 140 -2.47 -13.04 -7.58
C LEU A 140 -1.80 -13.33 -8.93
#